data_AF-X1P9X7-F1
#
_entry.id   AF-X1P9X7-F1
#
_cell.length_a   1.000
_cell.length_b   1.000
_cell.length_c   1.000
_cell.angle_alpha   90.00
_cell.angle_beta   90.00
_cell.angle_gamma   90.00
#
_symmetry.space_group_name_H-M   'P 1'
#
loop_
_entity.id
_entity.type
_entity.pdbx_description
1 polymer ?
#
loop_
_entity_poly.entity_id
_entity_poly.type
_entity_poly.pdbx_seq_one_letter_code
_entity_poly.pdbx_strand_id
1 'polypeptide(L)'
;RASYHRGLEHVCDSDEFLRRLEYALKARSDESFMIIARIDAGNAVNGSWKEAARRARAVRALGVEAVIPMARTKESLEAFRHEFPDNDMVLLTGTYFNGLHPDEIRKYGFQIIMYPLCTIIASVAGVIELWRGVQKTGIAKMDPDRAREAREEIEAAIGLPEFWEIEKETVEAAHKDYTGCAPAGYEGYNQKRT
;
A
#
# COMPACT_ATOMS: atom_id res chain seq x y z
N ARG A 1 13.92 0.09 -13.28
CA ARG A 1 14.65 1.01 -14.21
C ARG A 1 13.76 2.22 -14.46
N ALA A 2 14.28 3.43 -14.66
CA ALA A 2 13.44 4.61 -14.94
C ALA A 2 12.51 4.42 -16.16
N SER A 3 12.96 3.66 -17.17
CA SER A 3 12.20 3.30 -18.37
C SER A 3 10.86 2.60 -18.07
N TYR A 4 10.77 1.85 -16.98
CA TYR A 4 9.53 1.21 -16.51
C TYR A 4 8.42 2.25 -16.28
N HIS A 5 8.76 3.41 -15.73
CA HIS A 5 7.81 4.51 -15.50
C HIS A 5 7.40 5.24 -16.80
N ARG A 6 7.95 4.82 -17.94
CA ARG A 6 7.57 5.26 -19.29
C ARG A 6 6.94 4.12 -20.11
N GLY A 7 6.56 3.00 -19.49
CA GLY A 7 5.94 1.86 -20.16
C GLY A 7 6.93 0.94 -20.89
N LEU A 8 8.24 1.12 -20.70
CA LEU A 8 9.28 0.28 -21.31
C LEU A 8 9.79 -0.75 -20.30
N GLU A 9 8.96 -1.77 -20.09
CA GLU A 9 9.24 -2.88 -19.18
C GLU A 9 10.01 -3.98 -19.91
N HIS A 10 11.07 -4.49 -19.27
CA HIS A 10 11.89 -5.58 -19.81
C HIS A 10 12.02 -6.64 -18.72
N VAL A 11 11.87 -7.90 -19.09
CA VAL A 11 11.96 -9.03 -18.18
C VAL A 11 13.25 -9.80 -18.41
N CYS A 12 13.77 -10.41 -17.35
CA CYS A 12 14.91 -11.33 -17.45
C CYS A 12 14.50 -12.67 -18.08
N ASP A 13 15.49 -13.46 -18.46
CA ASP A 13 15.28 -14.82 -18.95
C ASP A 13 14.56 -15.68 -17.90
N SER A 14 13.73 -16.60 -18.40
CA SER A 14 12.90 -17.44 -17.51
C SER A 14 13.75 -18.30 -16.58
N ASP A 15 14.86 -18.84 -17.06
CA ASP A 15 15.73 -19.69 -16.24
C ASP A 15 16.43 -18.87 -15.15
N GLU A 16 16.83 -17.64 -15.46
CA GLU A 16 17.39 -16.74 -14.46
C GLU A 16 16.35 -16.41 -13.38
N PHE A 17 15.12 -16.11 -13.78
CA PHE A 17 14.01 -15.85 -12.87
C PHE A 17 13.72 -17.03 -11.94
N LEU A 18 13.62 -18.24 -12.48
CA LEU A 18 13.34 -19.45 -11.71
C LEU A 18 14.50 -19.82 -10.77
N ARG A 19 15.76 -19.69 -11.23
CA ARG A 19 16.93 -19.92 -10.36
C ARG A 19 16.91 -19.01 -9.13
N ARG A 20 16.58 -17.73 -9.30
CA ARG A 20 16.48 -16.79 -8.16
C ARG A 20 15.43 -17.23 -7.14
N LEU A 21 14.28 -17.70 -7.60
CA LEU A 21 13.22 -18.22 -6.73
C LEU A 21 13.64 -19.51 -6.02
N GLU A 22 14.35 -20.41 -6.71
CA GLU A 22 14.90 -21.63 -6.12
C GLU A 22 15.87 -21.31 -4.98
N TYR A 23 16.78 -20.34 -5.17
CA TYR A 23 17.68 -19.89 -4.11
C TYR A 23 16.94 -19.23 -2.95
N ALA A 24 15.89 -18.43 -3.22
CA ALA A 24 15.08 -17.82 -2.18
C ALA A 24 14.36 -18.90 -1.33
N LEU A 25 13.81 -19.93 -1.98
CA LEU A 25 13.18 -21.07 -1.30
C LEU A 25 14.20 -21.85 -0.46
N LYS A 26 15.40 -22.11 -0.97
CA LYS A 26 16.48 -22.79 -0.23
C LYS A 26 16.98 -21.98 0.98
N ALA A 27 16.97 -20.66 0.88
CA ALA A 27 17.43 -19.77 1.95
C ALA A 27 16.37 -19.54 3.03
N ARG A 28 15.11 -19.94 2.81
CA ARG A 28 14.02 -19.77 3.77
C ARG A 28 14.28 -20.57 5.04
N SER A 29 14.27 -19.88 6.18
CA SER A 29 14.45 -20.46 7.52
C SER A 29 13.18 -20.52 8.36
N ASP A 30 12.15 -19.76 7.99
CA ASP A 30 10.84 -19.73 8.66
C ASP A 30 9.76 -20.18 7.66
N GLU A 31 9.01 -21.23 8.00
CA GLU A 31 7.95 -21.77 7.14
C GLU A 31 6.77 -20.81 6.95
N SER A 32 6.60 -19.84 7.86
CA SER A 32 5.58 -18.79 7.72
C SER A 32 5.98 -17.70 6.73
N PHE A 33 7.27 -17.64 6.33
CA PHE A 33 7.74 -16.68 5.35
C PHE A 33 7.29 -17.07 3.93
N MET A 34 6.41 -16.25 3.36
CA MET A 34 5.90 -16.43 2.00
C MET A 34 6.84 -15.86 0.95
N ILE A 35 7.01 -16.58 -0.16
CA ILE A 35 7.68 -16.07 -1.36
C ILE A 35 6.62 -15.78 -2.41
N ILE A 36 6.65 -14.58 -2.97
CA ILE A 36 5.70 -14.13 -3.99
C ILE A 36 6.46 -13.81 -5.27
N ALA A 37 6.15 -14.50 -6.35
CA ALA A 37 6.80 -14.27 -7.63
C ALA A 37 6.08 -13.18 -8.43
N ARG A 38 6.78 -12.07 -8.66
CA ARG A 38 6.30 -11.01 -9.56
C ARG A 38 6.65 -11.31 -11.00
N ILE A 39 5.65 -11.24 -11.88
CA ILE A 39 5.73 -11.57 -13.30
C ILE A 39 5.21 -10.38 -14.10
N ASP A 40 6.12 -9.60 -14.68
CA ASP A 40 5.78 -8.44 -15.54
C ASP A 40 5.64 -8.83 -17.03
N ALA A 41 5.77 -10.11 -17.39
CA ALA A 41 5.88 -10.56 -18.78
C ALA A 41 4.65 -10.24 -19.65
N GLY A 42 3.47 -10.02 -19.05
CA GLY A 42 2.27 -9.59 -19.77
C GLY A 42 2.36 -8.13 -20.26
N ASN A 43 3.07 -7.27 -19.53
CA ASN A 43 3.22 -5.84 -19.81
C ASN A 43 4.58 -5.50 -20.46
N ALA A 44 5.50 -6.46 -20.55
CA ALA A 44 6.82 -6.26 -21.11
C ALA A 44 6.80 -5.83 -22.58
N VAL A 45 7.84 -5.11 -23.01
CA VAL A 45 8.11 -4.86 -24.44
C VAL A 45 8.28 -6.21 -25.13
N ASN A 46 7.49 -6.47 -26.18
CA ASN A 46 7.38 -7.76 -26.86
C ASN A 46 6.93 -8.91 -25.93
N GLY A 47 6.28 -8.58 -24.81
CA GLY A 47 5.69 -9.51 -23.86
C GLY A 47 4.35 -10.07 -24.33
N SER A 48 3.83 -11.04 -23.58
CA SER A 48 2.49 -11.59 -23.79
C SER A 48 1.93 -12.21 -22.51
N TRP A 49 0.60 -12.22 -22.40
CA TRP A 49 -0.09 -12.92 -21.31
C TRP A 49 0.16 -14.42 -21.33
N LYS A 50 0.37 -15.02 -22.51
CA LYS A 50 0.80 -16.42 -22.67
C LYS A 50 2.14 -16.69 -22.00
N GLU A 51 3.12 -15.79 -22.17
CA GLU A 51 4.41 -15.89 -21.50
C GLU A 51 4.29 -15.68 -19.98
N ALA A 52 3.45 -14.74 -19.54
CA ALA A 52 3.16 -14.55 -18.12
C ALA A 52 2.56 -15.82 -17.48
N ALA A 53 1.59 -16.44 -18.15
CA ALA A 53 0.98 -17.69 -17.70
C ALA A 53 1.97 -18.87 -17.70
N ARG A 54 2.84 -18.97 -18.72
CA ARG A 54 3.92 -19.97 -18.75
C ARG A 54 4.84 -19.83 -17.54
N ARG A 55 5.25 -18.60 -17.21
CA ARG A 55 6.06 -18.31 -16.01
C ARG A 55 5.30 -18.63 -14.72
N ALA A 56 4.01 -18.29 -14.63
CA ALA A 56 3.20 -18.61 -13.46
C ALA A 56 3.11 -20.12 -13.19
N ARG A 57 2.91 -20.94 -14.24
CA ARG A 57 2.95 -22.41 -14.13
C ARG A 57 4.32 -22.93 -13.69
N ALA A 58 5.40 -22.37 -14.21
CA ALA A 58 6.76 -22.78 -13.81
C ALA A 58 7.07 -22.41 -12.35
N VAL A 59 6.64 -21.22 -11.91
CA VAL A 59 6.73 -20.76 -10.52
C VAL A 59 5.92 -21.68 -9.60
N ARG A 60 4.71 -22.05 -10.02
CA ARG A 60 3.88 -23.02 -9.30
C ARG A 60 4.59 -24.36 -9.13
N ALA A 61 5.12 -24.91 -10.22
CA ALA A 61 5.82 -26.19 -10.18
C ALA A 61 7.05 -26.18 -9.25
N LEU A 62 7.65 -25.01 -9.04
CA LEU A 62 8.76 -24.82 -8.11
C LEU A 62 8.33 -24.79 -6.63
N GLY A 63 7.03 -24.65 -6.36
CA GLY A 63 6.46 -24.62 -5.00
C GLY A 63 6.39 -23.23 -4.36
N VAL A 64 6.45 -22.15 -5.14
CA VAL A 64 6.24 -20.77 -4.63
C VAL A 64 4.76 -20.54 -4.33
N GLU A 65 4.46 -19.83 -3.24
CA GLU A 65 3.10 -19.77 -2.68
C GLU A 65 2.14 -18.86 -3.46
N ALA A 66 2.65 -17.78 -4.07
CA ALA A 66 1.82 -16.80 -4.75
C ALA A 66 2.51 -16.17 -5.96
N VAL A 67 1.70 -15.69 -6.91
CA VAL A 67 2.16 -14.92 -8.06
C VAL A 67 1.45 -13.58 -8.18
N ILE A 68 2.16 -12.57 -8.67
CA ILE A 68 1.58 -11.31 -9.14
C ILE A 68 1.90 -11.13 -10.64
N PRO A 69 0.94 -11.33 -11.55
CA PRO A 69 1.12 -11.18 -13.00
C PRO A 69 1.08 -9.73 -13.48
N MET A 70 0.98 -8.77 -12.56
CA MET A 70 0.91 -7.32 -12.84
C MET A 70 -0.28 -6.91 -13.73
N ALA A 71 -1.37 -7.68 -13.73
CA ALA A 71 -2.65 -7.39 -14.37
C ALA A 71 -3.53 -6.49 -13.49
N ARG A 72 -3.76 -5.23 -13.88
CA ARG A 72 -4.36 -4.18 -13.02
C ARG A 72 -5.67 -3.58 -13.56
N THR A 73 -6.03 -3.91 -14.79
CA THR A 73 -7.29 -3.52 -15.43
C THR A 73 -8.14 -4.74 -15.73
N LYS A 74 -9.43 -4.55 -16.01
CA LYS A 74 -10.35 -5.64 -16.34
C LYS A 74 -9.82 -6.47 -17.52
N GLU A 75 -9.37 -5.79 -18.57
CA GLU A 75 -8.84 -6.39 -19.79
C GLU A 75 -7.59 -7.23 -19.50
N SER A 76 -6.67 -6.72 -18.66
CA SER A 76 -5.47 -7.46 -18.30
C SER A 76 -5.75 -8.66 -17.37
N LEU A 77 -6.73 -8.54 -16.47
CA LEU A 77 -7.18 -9.65 -15.62
C LEU A 77 -7.80 -10.76 -16.47
N GLU A 78 -8.68 -10.39 -17.40
CA GLU A 78 -9.29 -11.31 -18.36
C GLU A 78 -8.24 -11.99 -19.24
N ALA A 79 -7.29 -11.23 -19.79
CA ALA A 79 -6.25 -11.77 -20.64
C ALA A 79 -5.31 -12.73 -19.89
N PHE A 80 -4.91 -12.39 -18.65
CA PHE A 80 -4.13 -13.32 -17.83
C PHE A 80 -4.92 -14.59 -17.50
N ARG A 81 -6.19 -14.46 -17.10
CA ARG A 81 -7.05 -15.61 -16.74
C ARG A 81 -7.41 -16.49 -17.92
N HIS A 82 -7.47 -15.94 -19.13
CA HIS A 82 -7.61 -16.73 -20.34
C HIS A 82 -6.43 -17.69 -20.55
N GLU A 83 -5.20 -17.20 -20.31
CA GLU A 83 -3.95 -17.96 -20.51
C GLU A 83 -3.58 -18.85 -19.29
N PHE A 84 -4.06 -18.46 -18.11
CA PHE A 84 -3.88 -19.17 -16.83
C PHE A 84 -5.26 -19.37 -16.15
N PRO A 85 -6.05 -20.37 -16.60
CA PRO A 85 -7.36 -20.67 -16.01
C PRO A 85 -7.29 -21.47 -14.69
N ASP A 86 -6.09 -21.94 -14.31
CA ASP A 86 -5.86 -22.76 -13.13
C ASP A 86 -6.16 -21.96 -11.83
N ASN A 87 -6.68 -22.64 -10.80
CA ASN A 87 -7.06 -22.05 -9.50
C ASN A 87 -6.24 -22.61 -8.33
N ASP A 88 -5.09 -23.20 -8.63
CA ASP A 88 -4.23 -23.95 -7.71
C ASP A 88 -2.99 -23.14 -7.27
N MET A 89 -3.13 -21.82 -7.29
CA MET A 89 -2.11 -20.83 -6.95
C MET A 89 -2.78 -19.59 -6.33
N VAL A 90 -2.16 -18.98 -5.32
CA VAL A 90 -2.61 -17.69 -4.81
C VAL A 90 -2.24 -16.59 -5.81
N LEU A 91 -3.24 -15.84 -6.25
CA LEU A 91 -3.08 -14.74 -7.18
C LEU A 91 -3.20 -13.41 -6.45
N LEU A 92 -2.17 -12.58 -6.63
CA LEU A 92 -2.08 -11.24 -6.09
C LEU A 92 -2.13 -10.23 -7.23
N THR A 93 -2.90 -9.15 -7.07
CA THR A 93 -2.89 -8.01 -8.00
C THR A 93 -2.80 -6.68 -7.28
N GLY A 94 -2.40 -5.63 -7.99
CA GLY A 94 -2.40 -4.27 -7.51
C GLY A 94 -3.49 -3.42 -8.15
N THR A 95 -4.02 -2.46 -7.40
CA THR A 95 -4.93 -1.42 -7.88
C THR A 95 -4.49 -0.05 -7.35
N TYR A 96 -4.95 1.03 -7.98
CA TYR A 96 -4.59 2.41 -7.63
C TYR A 96 -5.87 3.26 -7.47
N PHE A 97 -5.73 4.58 -7.44
CA PHE A 97 -6.86 5.51 -7.45
C PHE A 97 -7.78 5.26 -8.64
N ASN A 98 -9.09 5.20 -8.38
CA ASN A 98 -10.14 4.90 -9.37
C ASN A 98 -9.95 3.55 -10.11
N GLY A 99 -9.25 2.59 -9.49
CA GLY A 99 -9.13 1.24 -10.02
C GLY A 99 -10.36 0.36 -9.74
N LEU A 100 -10.27 -0.91 -10.10
CA LEU A 100 -11.36 -1.86 -9.92
C LEU A 100 -11.70 -2.09 -8.45
N HIS A 101 -13.00 -2.26 -8.17
CA HIS A 101 -13.49 -2.67 -6.85
C HIS A 101 -12.96 -4.08 -6.50
N PRO A 102 -12.59 -4.36 -5.23
CA PRO A 102 -12.16 -5.68 -4.81
C PRO A 102 -13.08 -6.84 -5.21
N ASP A 103 -14.39 -6.61 -5.20
CA ASP A 103 -15.36 -7.64 -5.58
C ASP A 103 -15.31 -7.95 -7.08
N GLU A 104 -15.01 -6.98 -7.94
CA GLU A 104 -14.80 -7.23 -9.37
C GLU A 104 -13.51 -8.01 -9.60
N ILE A 105 -12.45 -7.69 -8.87
CA ILE A 105 -11.16 -8.40 -8.92
C ILE A 105 -11.34 -9.85 -8.47
N ARG A 106 -12.11 -10.09 -7.40
CA ARG A 106 -12.35 -11.43 -6.85
C ARG A 106 -13.04 -12.37 -7.85
N LYS A 107 -13.88 -11.85 -8.76
CA LYS A 107 -14.51 -12.66 -9.82
C LYS A 107 -13.50 -13.34 -10.75
N TYR A 108 -12.28 -12.81 -10.84
CA TYR A 108 -11.19 -13.38 -11.61
C TYR A 108 -10.29 -14.33 -10.80
N GLY A 109 -10.63 -14.62 -9.55
CA GLY A 109 -9.88 -15.55 -8.70
C GLY A 109 -8.67 -14.97 -7.99
N PHE A 110 -8.50 -13.64 -7.97
CA PHE A 110 -7.43 -12.97 -7.22
C PHE A 110 -7.80 -12.82 -5.74
N GLN A 111 -6.94 -13.33 -4.86
CA GLN A 111 -7.19 -13.40 -3.41
C GLN A 111 -6.54 -12.25 -2.64
N ILE A 112 -5.41 -11.72 -3.14
CA ILE A 112 -4.69 -10.62 -2.47
C ILE A 112 -4.68 -9.39 -3.36
N ILE A 113 -5.02 -8.24 -2.77
CA ILE A 113 -5.08 -6.95 -3.48
C ILE A 113 -4.13 -5.98 -2.76
N MET A 114 -3.19 -5.42 -3.51
CA MET A 114 -2.28 -4.38 -3.02
C MET A 114 -2.65 -3.00 -3.55
N TYR A 115 -2.45 -1.97 -2.74
CA TYR A 115 -2.64 -0.56 -3.10
C TYR A 115 -1.29 0.19 -3.11
N PRO A 116 -0.36 -0.17 -4.02
CA PRO A 116 0.97 0.42 -4.04
C PRO A 116 0.88 1.93 -4.23
N LEU A 117 1.72 2.67 -3.51
CA LEU A 117 1.84 4.12 -3.58
C LEU A 117 0.60 4.93 -3.14
N CYS A 118 -0.58 4.32 -2.97
CA CYS A 118 -1.79 5.06 -2.62
C CYS A 118 -1.62 5.87 -1.33
N THR A 119 -1.07 5.26 -0.27
CA THR A 119 -0.85 5.92 1.02
C THR A 119 0.11 7.09 0.88
N ILE A 120 1.30 6.88 0.31
CA ILE A 120 2.30 7.95 0.18
C ILE A 120 1.83 9.08 -0.75
N ILE A 121 1.12 8.78 -1.84
CA ILE A 121 0.57 9.80 -2.73
C ILE A 121 -0.49 10.62 -1.99
N ALA A 122 -1.41 9.97 -1.27
CA ALA A 122 -2.44 10.67 -0.49
C ALA A 122 -1.83 11.58 0.59
N SER A 123 -0.84 11.09 1.34
CA SER A 123 -0.13 11.87 2.35
C SER A 123 0.61 13.06 1.74
N VAL A 124 1.40 12.83 0.69
CA VAL A 124 2.20 13.88 0.05
C VAL A 124 1.30 14.92 -0.64
N ALA A 125 0.15 14.53 -1.18
CA ALA A 125 -0.82 15.47 -1.75
C ALA A 125 -1.31 16.49 -0.71
N GLY A 126 -1.66 16.05 0.50
CA GLY A 126 -2.05 16.94 1.60
C GLY A 126 -0.92 17.87 2.05
N VAL A 127 0.31 17.34 2.14
CA VAL A 127 1.51 18.15 2.45
C VAL A 127 1.75 19.22 1.38
N ILE A 128 1.64 18.87 0.10
CA ILE A 128 1.79 19.81 -1.02
C ILE A 128 0.70 20.89 -0.98
N GLU A 129 -0.55 20.51 -0.73
CA GLU A 129 -1.67 21.46 -0.62
C GLU A 129 -1.44 22.47 0.51
N LEU A 130 -1.07 21.98 1.70
CA LEU A 130 -0.76 22.80 2.86
C LEU A 130 0.31 23.86 2.53
N TRP A 131 1.46 23.43 1.98
CA TRP A 131 2.57 24.34 1.71
C TRP A 131 2.29 25.31 0.56
N ARG A 132 1.53 24.90 -0.46
CA ARG A 132 1.03 25.83 -1.49
C ARG A 132 0.11 26.89 -0.88
N GLY A 133 -0.75 26.50 0.06
CA GLY A 133 -1.61 27.42 0.81
C GLY A 133 -0.81 28.44 1.63
N VAL A 134 0.22 27.97 2.34
CA VAL A 134 1.15 28.83 3.11
C VAL A 134 1.88 29.80 2.18
N GLN A 135 2.44 29.32 1.06
CA GLN A 135 3.14 30.18 0.09
C GLN A 135 2.23 31.29 -0.45
N LYS A 136 0.93 31.02 -0.64
CA LYS A 136 -0.04 31.98 -1.16
C LYS A 136 -0.57 32.95 -0.10
N THR A 137 -0.75 32.51 1.13
CA THR A 137 -1.51 33.25 2.15
C THR A 137 -0.71 33.63 3.40
N GLY A 138 0.51 33.14 3.53
CA GLY A 138 1.37 33.33 4.70
C GLY A 138 1.01 32.47 5.91
N ILE A 139 -0.08 31.69 5.86
CA ILE A 139 -0.58 30.91 6.99
C ILE A 139 -0.98 29.49 6.56
N ALA A 140 -0.78 28.53 7.47
CA ALA A 140 -1.27 27.16 7.33
C ALA A 140 -2.80 27.16 7.52
N LYS A 141 -3.53 26.81 6.46
CA LYS A 141 -4.99 26.71 6.50
C LYS A 141 -5.41 25.26 6.27
N MET A 142 -6.25 24.75 7.15
CA MET A 142 -6.98 23.50 7.03
C MET A 142 -8.37 23.74 7.65
N ASP A 143 -9.34 22.91 7.26
CA ASP A 143 -10.60 22.83 8.00
C ASP A 143 -10.31 22.42 9.46
N PRO A 144 -10.74 23.21 10.46
CA PRO A 144 -10.41 22.94 11.85
C PRO A 144 -10.90 21.56 12.32
N ASP A 145 -12.12 21.15 11.93
CA ASP A 145 -12.70 19.88 12.37
C ASP A 145 -11.92 18.69 11.81
N ARG A 146 -11.51 18.76 10.53
CA ARG A 146 -10.61 17.76 9.94
C ARG A 146 -9.23 17.75 10.59
N ALA A 147 -8.69 18.91 11.01
CA ALA A 147 -7.40 18.97 11.67
C ALA A 147 -7.44 18.31 13.06
N ARG A 148 -8.53 18.53 13.80
CA ARG A 148 -8.81 17.85 15.09
C ARG A 148 -8.92 16.35 14.91
N GLU A 149 -9.75 15.88 13.97
CA GLU A 149 -9.97 14.45 13.71
C GLU A 149 -8.65 13.73 13.37
N ALA A 150 -7.88 14.28 12.41
CA ALA A 150 -6.59 13.70 12.03
C ALA A 150 -5.59 13.67 13.19
N ARG A 151 -5.61 14.68 14.06
CA ARG A 151 -4.75 14.74 15.24
C ARG A 151 -5.13 13.68 16.27
N GLU A 152 -6.42 13.55 16.59
CA GLU A 152 -6.93 12.54 17.53
C GLU A 152 -6.58 11.13 17.05
N GLU A 153 -6.70 10.85 15.75
CA GLU A 153 -6.26 9.57 15.16
C GLU A 153 -4.75 9.33 15.33
N ILE A 154 -3.92 10.35 15.10
CA ILE A 154 -2.45 10.24 15.28
C ILE A 154 -2.11 9.99 16.75
N GLU A 155 -2.72 10.73 17.68
CA GLU A 155 -2.49 10.60 19.11
C GLU A 155 -2.91 9.21 19.61
N ALA A 156 -4.05 8.69 19.16
CA ALA A 156 -4.46 7.32 19.44
C ALA A 156 -3.49 6.28 18.85
N ALA A 157 -3.03 6.47 17.60
CA ALA A 157 -2.13 5.54 16.94
C ALA A 157 -0.75 5.43 17.61
N ILE A 158 -0.28 6.50 18.28
CA ILE A 158 0.98 6.50 19.04
C ILE A 158 0.79 6.08 20.51
N GLY A 159 -0.42 5.70 20.92
CA GLY A 159 -0.73 5.24 22.27
C GLY A 159 -0.78 6.35 23.31
N LEU A 160 -1.03 7.60 22.89
CA LEU A 160 -1.04 8.74 23.79
C LEU A 160 -2.09 8.58 24.90
N PRO A 161 -3.35 8.14 24.63
CA PRO A 161 -4.35 7.93 25.69
C PRO A 161 -3.88 6.97 26.79
N GLU A 162 -3.19 5.89 26.44
CA GLU A 162 -2.65 4.93 27.40
C GLU A 162 -1.52 5.54 28.24
N PHE A 163 -0.66 6.36 27.62
CA PHE A 163 0.37 7.09 28.36
C PHE A 163 -0.23 8.08 29.36
N TRP A 164 -1.32 8.77 29.02
CA TRP A 164 -2.03 9.65 29.96
C TRP A 164 -2.53 8.89 31.19
N GLU A 165 -3.10 7.69 31.03
CA GLU A 165 -3.55 6.89 32.17
C GLU A 165 -2.39 6.41 33.05
N ILE A 166 -1.24 6.08 32.45
CA ILE A 166 -0.02 5.76 33.20
C ILE A 166 0.46 6.99 33.97
N GLU A 167 0.50 8.17 33.35
CA GLU A 167 0.96 9.40 33.99
C GLU A 167 0.03 9.84 35.12
N LYS A 168 -1.30 9.71 34.97
CA LYS A 168 -2.29 9.97 36.03
C LYS A 168 -2.03 9.16 37.30
N GLU A 169 -1.51 7.94 37.18
CA GLU A 169 -1.20 7.08 38.32
C GLU A 169 0.28 7.15 38.73
N THR A 170 1.10 7.92 38.02
CA THR A 170 2.54 8.06 38.31
C THR A 170 2.95 9.52 38.47
N VAL A 171 3.43 10.17 37.41
CA VAL A 171 4.02 11.52 37.44
C VAL A 171 2.99 12.58 37.84
N GLU A 172 1.75 12.46 37.36
CA GLU A 172 0.65 13.39 37.61
C GLU A 172 -0.27 12.93 38.75
N ALA A 173 0.13 11.91 39.52
CA ALA A 173 -0.70 11.37 40.62
C ALA A 173 -1.09 12.43 41.67
N ALA A 174 -0.26 13.47 41.86
CA ALA A 174 -0.53 14.60 42.75
C ALA A 174 -1.34 15.74 42.11
N HIS A 175 -1.53 15.72 40.79
CA HIS A 175 -2.11 16.81 39.99
C HIS A 175 -3.25 16.31 39.10
N LYS A 176 -4.26 15.70 39.73
CA LYS A 176 -5.44 15.12 39.02
C LYS A 176 -6.54 16.13 38.68
N ASP A 177 -6.40 17.40 39.10
CA ASP A 177 -7.34 18.48 38.74
C ASP A 177 -6.87 19.17 37.46
N TYR A 178 -7.55 18.87 36.35
CA TYR A 178 -7.30 19.46 35.03
C TYR A 178 -8.23 20.63 34.71
N THR A 179 -8.94 21.18 35.71
CA THR A 179 -9.87 22.29 35.49
C THR A 179 -9.14 23.49 34.90
N GLY A 180 -9.58 23.95 33.73
CA GLY A 180 -8.98 25.08 33.01
C GLY A 180 -7.77 24.73 32.16
N CYS A 181 -7.31 23.47 32.15
CA CYS A 181 -6.32 23.00 31.19
C CYS A 181 -6.94 22.88 29.80
N ALA A 182 -6.20 23.30 28.78
CA ALA A 182 -6.56 23.10 27.38
C ALA A 182 -5.52 22.17 26.73
N PRO A 183 -5.93 21.28 25.82
CA PRO A 183 -4.97 20.48 25.06
C PRO A 183 -4.06 21.40 24.24
N ALA A 184 -2.75 21.28 24.44
CA ALA A 184 -1.76 22.07 23.72
C ALA A 184 -1.94 21.90 22.21
N GLY A 185 -1.79 22.95 21.40
CA GLY A 185 -1.95 22.92 19.94
C GLY A 185 -3.41 23.11 19.46
N TYR A 186 -4.37 23.29 20.36
CA TYR A 186 -5.74 23.75 20.02
C TYR A 186 -5.91 25.26 20.19
N GLU A 187 -4.83 25.97 20.54
CA GLU A 187 -4.86 27.42 20.67
C GLU A 187 -5.24 28.05 19.33
N GLY A 188 -6.16 29.00 19.36
CA GLY A 188 -6.57 29.71 18.14
C GLY A 188 -7.56 28.97 17.24
N TYR A 189 -8.03 27.77 17.60
CA TYR A 189 -9.10 27.07 16.87
C TYR A 189 -10.34 27.95 16.66
N ASN A 190 -10.71 28.72 17.69
CA ASN A 190 -11.84 29.65 17.68
C ASN A 190 -11.46 31.09 17.30
N GLN A 191 -10.23 31.35 16.86
CA GLN A 191 -9.85 32.71 16.44
C GLN A 191 -10.63 33.09 15.18
N LYS A 192 -11.53 34.07 15.33
CA LYS A 192 -12.19 34.70 14.19
C LYS A 192 -11.13 35.43 13.37
N ARG A 193 -11.01 35.06 12.10
CA ARG A 193 -10.11 35.73 11.15
C ARG A 193 -10.74 37.07 10.74
N THR A 194 -9.99 38.15 10.89
CA THR A 194 -10.26 39.46 10.25
C THR A 194 -9.92 39.42 8.78
#